data_AF-Q2JBX2-F1
#
_entry.id   AF-Q2JBX2-F1
#
_cell.length_a   1.000
_cell.length_b   1.000
_cell.length_c   1.000
_cell.angle_alpha   90.00
_cell.angle_beta   90.00
_cell.angle_gamma   90.00
#
_symmetry.space_group_name_H-M   'P 1'
#
loop_
_entity.id
_entity.type
_entity.pdbx_description
1 polymer ?
#
loop_
_entity_poly.entity_id
_entity_poly.type
_entity_poly.pdbx_seq_one_letter_code
_entity_poly.pdbx_strand_id
1 'polypeptide(L)'
;MTTRYPMWPPAVVEGICDVLGRTDRPGLTGREIDRLLGMLGIADVQPGASKRDRLWAALMSKQQANQASNCIIGLITEAMAPGRYLEDPARFEALRDGLAEPLALVGCRVSDEGKVARARRATTLDEVAALAGRLRTELTRRGVHPEVTRYCEE
;
A
#
# COMPACT_ATOMS: atom_id res chain seq x y z
N MET A 1 -7.79 -23.89 -3.56
CA MET A 1 -7.91 -23.03 -4.75
C MET A 1 -7.57 -21.61 -4.34
N THR A 2 -6.47 -21.04 -4.85
CA THR A 2 -6.08 -19.67 -4.53
C THR A 2 -7.04 -18.72 -5.25
N THR A 3 -7.76 -17.89 -4.50
CA THR A 3 -8.65 -16.85 -5.07
C THR A 3 -7.84 -15.97 -6.02
N ARG A 4 -8.25 -15.90 -7.29
CA ARG A 4 -7.59 -15.07 -8.30
C ARG A 4 -8.13 -13.64 -8.23
N TYR A 5 -7.24 -12.67 -8.12
CA TYR A 5 -7.60 -11.25 -8.11
C TYR A 5 -7.28 -10.62 -9.47
N PRO A 6 -8.17 -9.75 -10.02
CA PRO A 6 -7.90 -9.06 -11.27
C PRO A 6 -6.64 -8.19 -11.14
N MET A 7 -5.98 -7.93 -12.27
CA MET A 7 -4.82 -7.04 -12.30
C MET A 7 -5.18 -5.67 -11.73
N TRP A 8 -4.27 -5.12 -10.93
CA TRP A 8 -4.39 -3.76 -10.44
C TRP A 8 -3.82 -2.77 -11.47
N PRO A 9 -4.43 -1.58 -11.62
CA PRO A 9 -3.94 -0.56 -12.55
C PRO A 9 -2.49 -0.14 -12.23
N PRO A 10 -1.66 0.19 -13.23
CA PRO A 10 -0.26 0.57 -13.01
C PRO A 10 -0.06 1.69 -11.98
N ALA A 11 -0.92 2.71 -12.00
CA ALA A 11 -0.87 3.84 -11.05
C ALA A 11 -1.12 3.41 -9.58
N VAL A 12 -1.93 2.37 -9.36
CA VAL A 12 -2.14 1.81 -8.01
C VAL A 12 -0.89 1.08 -7.55
N VAL A 13 -0.28 0.29 -8.45
CA VAL A 13 0.97 -0.42 -8.16
C VAL A 13 2.10 0.56 -7.86
N GLU A 14 2.17 1.66 -8.60
CA GLU A 14 3.10 2.77 -8.38
C GLU A 14 2.92 3.41 -7.00
N GLY A 15 1.68 3.77 -6.63
CA GLY A 15 1.41 4.32 -5.29
C GLY A 15 1.80 3.37 -4.15
N ILE A 16 1.62 2.05 -4.33
CA ILE A 16 2.11 1.05 -3.36
C ILE A 16 3.64 1.06 -3.30
N CYS A 17 4.31 1.09 -4.45
CA CYS A 17 5.77 1.11 -4.53
C CYS A 17 6.36 2.40 -3.95
N ASP A 18 5.69 3.54 -4.09
CA ASP A 18 6.07 4.80 -3.46
C ASP A 18 6.03 4.73 -1.93
N VAL A 19 5.01 4.06 -1.38
CA VAL A 19 4.88 3.86 0.07
C VAL A 19 5.96 2.91 0.58
N LEU A 20 6.08 1.73 -0.04
CA LEU A 20 7.02 0.70 0.40
C LEU A 20 8.47 1.06 0.11
N GLY A 21 8.74 1.73 -1.01
CA GLY A 21 10.08 2.03 -1.51
C GLY A 21 10.61 3.41 -1.12
N ARG A 22 9.88 4.23 -0.36
CA ARG A 22 10.37 5.55 0.10
C ARG A 22 11.70 5.44 0.86
N THR A 23 12.52 6.48 0.73
CA THR A 23 13.89 6.49 1.28
C THR A 23 13.89 6.41 2.80
N ASP A 24 13.06 7.23 3.43
CA ASP A 24 12.99 7.37 4.88
C ASP A 24 12.02 6.37 5.52
N ARG A 25 12.05 6.29 6.85
CA ARG A 25 11.00 5.57 7.58
C ARG A 25 9.61 6.13 7.20
N PRO A 26 8.60 5.27 7.06
CA PRO A 26 8.59 3.85 7.43
C PRO A 26 8.98 2.88 6.29
N GLY A 27 9.51 3.38 5.17
CA GLY A 27 9.83 2.60 3.97
C GLY A 27 10.73 1.38 4.23
N LEU A 28 10.61 0.40 3.34
CA LEU A 28 11.44 -0.80 3.37
C LEU A 28 12.88 -0.46 2.94
N THR A 29 13.83 -1.08 3.60
CA THR A 29 15.24 -1.08 3.21
C THR A 29 15.44 -1.93 1.96
N GLY A 30 16.55 -1.72 1.23
CA GLY A 30 16.89 -2.56 0.08
C GLY A 30 16.95 -4.04 0.44
N ARG A 31 17.56 -4.37 1.59
CA ARG A 31 17.64 -5.75 2.12
C ARG A 31 16.27 -6.36 2.41
N GLU A 32 15.33 -5.58 2.96
CA GLU A 32 13.95 -6.05 3.20
C GLU A 32 13.23 -6.34 1.88
N ILE A 33 13.42 -5.50 0.87
CA ILE A 33 12.86 -5.68 -0.48
C ILE A 33 13.44 -6.93 -1.14
N ASP A 34 14.77 -7.10 -1.12
CA ASP A 34 15.44 -8.27 -1.71
C ASP A 34 14.93 -9.57 -1.09
N ARG A 35 14.81 -9.59 0.25
CA ARG A 35 14.27 -10.72 0.99
C ARG A 35 12.81 -11.02 0.60
N LEU A 36 11.97 -9.99 0.50
CA LEU A 36 10.56 -10.15 0.12
C LEU A 36 10.39 -10.68 -1.30
N LEU A 37 11.10 -10.11 -2.27
CA LEU A 37 11.06 -10.55 -3.66
C LEU A 37 11.54 -12.00 -3.79
N GLY A 38 12.64 -12.34 -3.11
CA GLY A 38 13.19 -13.70 -3.07
C GLY A 38 12.22 -14.71 -2.45
N MET A 39 11.63 -14.40 -1.29
CA MET A 39 10.64 -15.26 -0.61
C MET A 39 9.41 -15.56 -1.49
N LEU A 40 9.01 -14.59 -2.32
CA LEU A 40 7.82 -14.71 -3.18
C LEU A 40 8.13 -15.19 -4.60
N GLY A 41 9.39 -15.49 -4.92
CA GLY A 41 9.80 -15.89 -6.26
C GLY A 41 9.47 -14.83 -7.32
N ILE A 42 9.63 -13.56 -6.97
CA ILE A 42 9.48 -12.41 -7.86
C ILE A 42 10.88 -12.00 -8.31
N ALA A 43 11.13 -12.04 -9.62
CA ALA A 43 12.43 -11.66 -10.16
C ALA A 43 12.63 -10.15 -10.06
N ASP A 44 13.79 -9.73 -9.57
CA ASP A 44 14.24 -8.35 -9.71
C ASP A 44 14.81 -8.15 -11.12
N VAL A 45 14.09 -7.37 -11.91
CA VAL A 45 14.39 -7.15 -13.33
C VAL A 45 15.24 -5.89 -13.57
N GLN A 46 15.48 -5.07 -12.54
CA GLN A 46 16.25 -3.83 -12.66
C GLN A 46 17.24 -3.63 -11.48
N PRO A 47 18.24 -4.52 -11.35
CA PRO A 47 19.27 -4.35 -10.34
C PRO A 47 20.01 -3.02 -10.58
N GLY A 48 20.00 -2.11 -9.59
CA GLY A 48 20.65 -0.79 -9.65
C GLY A 48 19.71 0.40 -9.79
N ALA A 49 18.41 0.18 -10.06
CA ALA A 49 17.41 1.25 -10.03
C ALA A 49 17.01 1.62 -8.59
N SER A 50 16.20 2.67 -8.43
CA SER A 50 15.70 3.05 -7.10
C SER A 50 14.85 1.93 -6.51
N LYS A 51 14.70 1.90 -5.17
CA LYS A 51 13.84 0.92 -4.48
C LYS A 51 12.42 0.87 -5.06
N ARG A 52 11.88 2.02 -5.44
CA ARG A 52 10.52 2.18 -5.96
C ARG A 52 10.41 1.58 -7.36
N ASP A 53 11.35 1.93 -8.25
CA ASP A 53 11.38 1.44 -9.63
C ASP A 53 11.60 -0.07 -9.68
N ARG A 54 12.49 -0.59 -8.82
CA ARG A 54 12.74 -2.03 -8.66
C ARG A 54 11.47 -2.78 -8.27
N LEU A 55 10.77 -2.30 -7.25
CA LEU A 55 9.49 -2.89 -6.81
C LEU A 55 8.45 -2.81 -7.93
N TRP A 56 8.30 -1.66 -8.58
CA TRP A 56 7.30 -1.46 -9.62
C TRP A 56 7.53 -2.41 -10.80
N ALA A 57 8.77 -2.45 -11.33
CA ALA A 57 9.11 -3.28 -12.47
C ALA A 57 8.93 -4.77 -12.15
N ALA A 58 9.38 -5.22 -10.97
CA ALA A 58 9.23 -6.60 -10.52
C ALA A 58 7.75 -7.02 -10.37
N LEU A 59 6.94 -6.17 -9.72
CA LEU A 59 5.52 -6.44 -9.49
C LEU A 59 4.69 -6.38 -10.77
N MET A 60 4.92 -5.39 -11.62
CA MET A 60 4.21 -5.26 -12.90
C MET A 60 4.52 -6.42 -13.83
N SER A 61 5.80 -6.80 -13.95
CA SER A 61 6.22 -7.96 -14.74
C SER A 61 5.54 -9.24 -14.25
N LYS A 62 5.57 -9.51 -12.94
CA LYS A 62 4.94 -10.70 -12.36
C LYS A 62 3.41 -10.67 -12.49
N GLN A 63 2.78 -9.53 -12.29
CA GLN A 63 1.33 -9.37 -12.43
C GLN A 63 0.88 -9.64 -13.88
N GLN A 64 1.60 -9.10 -14.86
CA GLN A 64 1.31 -9.32 -16.28
C GLN A 64 1.52 -10.79 -16.66
N ALA A 65 2.59 -11.42 -16.21
CA ALA A 65 2.83 -12.85 -16.46
C ALA A 65 1.71 -13.73 -15.87
N ASN A 66 1.26 -13.41 -14.65
CA ASN A 66 0.20 -14.16 -13.97
C ASN A 66 -1.22 -13.78 -14.42
N GLN A 67 -1.36 -12.66 -15.15
CA GLN A 67 -2.65 -12.02 -15.42
C GLN A 67 -3.50 -11.90 -14.14
N ALA A 68 -2.86 -11.50 -13.03
CA ALA A 68 -3.47 -11.44 -11.69
C ALA A 68 -2.62 -10.62 -10.70
N SER A 69 -3.27 -9.90 -9.78
CA SER A 69 -2.61 -9.09 -8.73
C SER A 69 -2.18 -9.87 -7.48
N ASN A 70 -2.32 -11.20 -7.50
CA ASN A 70 -1.96 -12.07 -6.37
C ASN A 70 -0.52 -11.90 -5.87
N CYS A 71 0.44 -11.61 -6.76
CA CYS A 71 1.83 -11.34 -6.36
C CYS A 71 1.96 -10.05 -5.53
N ILE A 72 1.18 -9.02 -5.87
CA ILE A 72 1.17 -7.74 -5.16
C ILE A 72 0.53 -7.91 -3.79
N ILE A 73 -0.59 -8.63 -3.73
CA ILE A 73 -1.26 -8.99 -2.47
C ILE A 73 -0.33 -9.78 -1.55
N GLY A 74 0.39 -10.77 -2.11
CA GLY A 74 1.39 -11.54 -1.39
C GLY A 74 2.52 -10.68 -0.84
N LEU A 75 3.07 -9.77 -1.66
CA LEU A 75 4.12 -8.83 -1.24
C LEU A 75 3.66 -7.95 -0.08
N ILE A 76 2.48 -7.33 -0.19
CA ILE A 76 1.93 -6.48 0.87
C ILE A 76 1.70 -7.30 2.14
N THR A 77 1.13 -8.50 2.04
CA THR A 77 0.86 -9.36 3.21
C THR A 77 2.15 -9.75 3.92
N GLU A 78 3.20 -10.13 3.19
CA GLU A 78 4.51 -10.46 3.78
C GLU A 78 5.22 -9.21 4.33
N ALA A 79 5.11 -8.07 3.64
CA ALA A 79 5.69 -6.82 4.11
C ALA A 79 5.01 -6.33 5.39
N MET A 80 3.69 -6.50 5.49
CA MET A 80 2.87 -6.05 6.62
C MET A 80 2.72 -7.11 7.72
N ALA A 81 3.45 -8.23 7.69
CA ALA A 81 3.36 -9.24 8.74
C ALA A 81 3.69 -8.62 10.12
N PRO A 82 2.77 -8.64 11.12
CA PRO A 82 2.95 -7.92 12.39
C PRO A 82 4.21 -8.32 13.16
N GLY A 83 4.66 -9.57 13.02
CA GLY A 83 5.91 -10.06 13.63
C GLY A 83 7.17 -9.30 13.21
N ARG A 84 7.13 -8.54 12.11
CA ARG A 84 8.25 -7.68 11.65
C ARG A 84 8.33 -6.35 12.39
N TYR A 85 7.31 -6.02 13.18
CA TYR A 85 7.11 -4.71 13.80
C TYR A 85 6.97 -4.79 15.33
N LEU A 86 7.35 -5.92 15.95
CA LEU A 86 7.24 -6.10 17.41
C LEU A 86 8.03 -5.04 18.20
N GLU A 87 9.18 -4.60 17.67
CA GLU A 87 10.02 -3.57 18.27
C GLU A 87 9.63 -2.14 17.85
N ASP A 88 8.86 -2.00 16.78
CA ASP A 88 8.40 -0.71 16.27
C ASP A 88 6.98 -0.80 15.68
N PRO A 89 5.95 -0.89 16.54
CA PRO A 89 4.56 -0.91 16.09
C PRO A 89 4.15 0.36 15.35
N ALA A 90 4.78 1.49 15.66
CA ALA A 90 4.49 2.76 14.99
C ALA A 90 4.87 2.72 13.49
N ARG A 91 5.93 1.99 13.11
CA ARG A 91 6.27 1.75 11.71
C ARG A 91 5.19 0.95 10.97
N PHE A 92 4.56 -0.03 11.63
CA PHE A 92 3.44 -0.79 11.05
C PHE A 92 2.27 0.15 10.74
N GLU A 93 1.85 0.96 11.71
CA GLU A 93 0.76 1.91 11.52
C GLU A 93 1.07 2.92 10.40
N ALA A 94 2.27 3.48 10.38
CA ALA A 94 2.67 4.42 9.34
C ALA A 94 2.70 3.81 7.93
N LEU A 95 3.10 2.54 7.78
CA LEU A 95 3.01 1.82 6.50
C LEU A 95 1.55 1.52 6.13
N ARG A 96 0.74 1.09 7.10
CA ARG A 96 -0.68 0.81 6.92
C ARG A 96 -1.43 2.05 6.43
N ASP A 97 -1.19 3.19 7.06
CA ASP A 97 -1.76 4.49 6.70
C ASP A 97 -1.28 5.00 5.34
N GLY A 98 -0.02 4.70 4.98
CA GLY A 98 0.51 4.99 3.65
C GLY A 98 -0.16 4.17 2.56
N LEU A 99 -0.36 2.87 2.81
CA LEU A 99 -0.95 1.93 1.86
C LEU A 99 -2.47 2.10 1.70
N ALA A 100 -3.15 2.73 2.66
CA ALA A 100 -4.60 2.88 2.65
C ALA A 100 -5.11 3.61 1.39
N GLU A 101 -4.42 4.65 0.94
CA GLU A 101 -4.83 5.43 -0.23
C GLU A 101 -4.81 4.62 -1.55
N PRO A 102 -3.68 4.03 -1.98
CA PRO A 102 -3.66 3.24 -3.21
C PRO A 102 -4.53 1.99 -3.10
N LEU A 103 -4.66 1.37 -1.93
CA LEU A 103 -5.53 0.20 -1.74
C LEU A 103 -7.02 0.53 -1.83
N ALA A 104 -7.44 1.72 -1.38
CA ALA A 104 -8.83 2.16 -1.50
C ALA A 104 -9.30 2.20 -2.97
N LEU A 105 -8.42 2.58 -3.90
CA LEU A 105 -8.72 2.64 -5.35
C LEU A 105 -9.04 1.27 -5.97
N VAL A 106 -8.61 0.18 -5.33
CA VAL A 106 -8.87 -1.21 -5.74
C VAL A 106 -9.82 -1.95 -4.79
N GLY A 107 -10.44 -1.24 -3.84
CA GLY A 107 -11.39 -1.81 -2.89
C GLY A 107 -10.73 -2.79 -1.91
N CYS A 108 -9.54 -2.43 -1.44
CA CYS A 108 -8.76 -3.22 -0.48
C CYS A 108 -8.31 -2.35 0.70
N ARG A 109 -7.90 -3.00 1.79
CA ARG A 109 -7.21 -2.40 2.93
C ARG A 109 -6.25 -3.40 3.55
N VAL A 110 -5.30 -2.94 4.36
CA VAL A 110 -4.53 -3.82 5.25
C VAL A 110 -5.30 -3.96 6.58
N SER A 111 -5.50 -5.18 7.06
CA SER A 111 -6.13 -5.46 8.36
C SER A 111 -5.15 -5.31 9.52
N ASP A 112 -5.64 -5.37 10.76
CA ASP A 112 -4.80 -5.40 11.97
C ASP A 112 -3.87 -6.63 12.00
N GLU A 113 -4.25 -7.71 11.31
CA GLU A 113 -3.41 -8.90 11.13
C GLU A 113 -2.31 -8.74 10.05
N GLY A 114 -2.22 -7.56 9.41
CA GLY A 114 -1.27 -7.31 8.33
C GLY A 114 -1.66 -7.94 6.98
N LYS A 115 -2.91 -8.42 6.84
CA LYS A 115 -3.39 -9.08 5.62
C LYS A 115 -4.13 -8.09 4.73
N VAL A 116 -4.06 -8.29 3.41
CA VAL A 116 -4.92 -7.55 2.48
C VAL A 116 -6.34 -8.10 2.53
N ALA A 117 -7.29 -7.26 2.92
CA ALA A 117 -8.71 -7.58 2.99
C ALA A 117 -9.53 -6.71 2.02
N ARG A 118 -10.72 -7.17 1.64
CA ARG A 118 -11.67 -6.38 0.84
C ARG A 118 -12.19 -5.18 1.65
N ALA A 119 -12.42 -4.07 0.96
CA ALA A 119 -12.95 -2.84 1.52
C ALA A 119 -13.82 -2.11 0.48
N ARG A 120 -14.45 -0.99 0.90
CA ARG A 120 -15.14 -0.09 -0.05
C ARG A 120 -14.13 0.45 -1.05
N ARG A 121 -14.52 0.51 -2.33
CA ARG A 121 -13.69 1.07 -3.39
C ARG A 121 -13.93 2.57 -3.51
N ALA A 122 -12.85 3.35 -3.52
CA ALA A 122 -12.89 4.77 -3.87
C ALA A 122 -12.83 4.96 -5.39
N THR A 123 -13.57 5.95 -5.86
CA THR A 123 -13.58 6.42 -7.26
C THR A 123 -13.14 7.87 -7.40
N THR A 124 -13.13 8.63 -6.31
CA THR A 124 -12.67 10.03 -6.26
C THR A 124 -11.58 10.22 -5.20
N LEU A 125 -10.81 11.32 -5.32
CA LEU A 125 -9.80 11.68 -4.32
C LEU A 125 -10.41 11.94 -2.93
N ASP A 126 -11.66 12.44 -2.88
CA ASP A 126 -12.39 12.61 -1.62
C ASP A 126 -12.71 11.29 -0.95
N GLU A 127 -13.16 10.30 -1.72
CA GLU A 127 -13.40 8.97 -1.20
C GLU A 127 -12.11 8.28 -0.76
N VAL A 128 -11.00 8.51 -1.47
CA VAL A 128 -9.68 8.03 -1.05
C VAL A 128 -9.30 8.63 0.29
N ALA A 129 -9.36 9.96 0.44
CA ALA A 129 -9.06 10.64 1.70
C ALA A 129 -9.95 10.16 2.84
N ALA A 130 -11.24 9.93 2.55
CA ALA A 130 -12.19 9.38 3.51
C ALA A 130 -11.85 7.98 3.97
N LEU A 131 -11.56 7.08 3.04
CA LEU A 131 -11.25 5.70 3.36
C LEU A 131 -9.86 5.53 3.98
N ALA A 132 -8.93 6.43 3.68
CA ALA A 132 -7.62 6.47 4.31
C ALA A 132 -7.63 7.12 5.72
N GLY A 133 -8.80 7.51 6.24
CA GLY A 133 -8.89 8.18 7.54
C GLY A 133 -8.30 9.59 7.54
N ARG A 134 -8.08 10.19 6.35
CA ARG A 134 -7.48 11.52 6.15
C ARG A 134 -8.50 12.60 5.79
N LEU A 135 -9.80 12.32 5.91
CA LEU A 135 -10.88 13.29 5.68
C LEU A 135 -10.60 14.62 6.37
N ARG A 136 -10.16 14.60 7.63
CA ARG A 136 -9.88 15.83 8.39
C ARG A 136 -8.70 16.62 7.83
N THR A 137 -7.66 15.94 7.35
CA THR A 137 -6.50 16.55 6.71
C THR A 137 -6.87 17.17 5.37
N GLU A 138 -7.73 16.50 4.60
CA GLU A 138 -8.17 16.98 3.28
C GLU A 138 -9.20 18.13 3.40
N LEU A 139 -10.09 18.10 4.39
CA LEU A 139 -11.00 19.21 4.73
C LEU A 139 -10.21 20.46 5.14
N THR A 140 -9.15 20.29 5.93
CA THR A 140 -8.23 21.39 6.30
C THR A 140 -7.48 21.92 5.08
N ARG A 141 -6.99 21.03 4.20
CA ARG A 141 -6.24 21.38 2.99
C ARG A 141 -7.09 22.13 1.96
N ARG A 142 -8.39 21.85 1.88
CA ARG A 142 -9.33 22.49 0.95
C ARG A 142 -9.92 23.80 1.45
N GLY A 143 -9.44 24.30 2.60
CA GLY A 143 -9.91 25.58 3.15
C GLY A 143 -11.35 25.54 3.63
N VAL A 144 -11.85 24.37 4.04
CA VAL A 144 -13.18 24.27 4.65
C VAL A 144 -13.16 25.05 5.97
N HIS A 145 -14.07 26.02 6.09
CA HIS A 145 -14.14 26.97 7.19
C HIS A 145 -14.11 26.23 8.55
N PRO A 146 -13.36 26.71 9.56
CA PRO A 146 -13.13 25.99 10.82
C PRO A 146 -14.40 25.63 11.63
N GLU A 147 -15.58 26.15 11.27
CA GLU A 147 -16.86 25.79 11.88
C GLU A 147 -17.39 24.39 11.50
N VAL A 148 -16.99 23.83 10.36
CA VAL A 148 -17.45 22.48 9.95
C VAL A 148 -16.71 21.38 10.73
N THR A 149 -15.49 21.67 11.20
CA THR A 149 -14.68 20.75 12.01
C THR A 149 -15.24 20.54 13.42
N ARG A 150 -16.18 21.38 13.86
CA ARG A 150 -16.76 21.35 15.23
C ARG A 150 -17.86 20.29 15.40
N TYR A 151 -18.33 19.66 14.32
CA TYR A 151 -19.46 18.72 14.34
C TYR A 151 -19.08 17.24 14.21
N CYS A 152 -17.80 16.89 14.34
CA CYS A 152 -17.34 15.50 14.35
C CYS A 152 -16.91 15.02 15.76
N GLU A 153 -17.55 15.57 16.80
CA GLU A 153 -17.54 15.00 18.15
C GLU A 153 -18.92 14.40 18.40
N GLU A 154 -19.14 13.18 17.90
CA GLU A 154 -20.05 12.15 18.44
C GLU A 154 -19.76 10.81 17.74
#